data_AF-J9DVW2-F1
#
_entry.id   AF-J9DVW2-F1
#
_cell.length_a   1.000
_cell.length_b   1.000
_cell.length_c   1.000
_cell.angle_alpha   90.00
_cell.angle_beta   90.00
_cell.angle_gamma   90.00
#
_symmetry.space_group_name_H-M   'P 1'
#
loop_
_entity.id
_entity.type
_entity.pdbx_description
1 polymer ?
#
loop_
_entity_poly.entity_id
_entity_poly.type
_entity_poly.pdbx_seq_one_letter_code
_entity_poly.pdbx_strand_id
1 'polypeptide(L)'
;MSRAGGASRRAGVFYEVRGDAAGALWCGTAARLLRRRPPPARACRSRLRRSRLHRSRVRRPMHSQLHYLPLTPGFFSLLVGLFVLVVVLVQLGVLRYAFMRLGIGPGAAMALLLGSLVGSYFNIPVAEVPGSRALSGRVIDYFGMQYVVPVVEQWPGTVIAVNVGGAVIPTLVSLYLLQRYRFWGEGLLATAIVTAVIHWFANPVPGIGIAVPVFVPAVVTAITAWLLSREHAAPLAYVAGSLGTLAGADLLNLGRIGELGAPVASIGGAGTFDGIFLIGILAVLLASLTSPPPRDRPA
;
A
#
# COMPACT_ATOMS: atom_id res chain seq x y z
N MET A 1 -25.59 60.80 -9.70
CA MET A 1 -26.56 60.83 -10.83
C MET A 1 -26.69 59.39 -11.32
N SER A 2 -27.71 58.66 -10.88
CA SER A 2 -29.04 58.50 -11.51
C SER A 2 -29.02 57.41 -12.59
N ARG A 3 -29.48 56.19 -12.24
CA ARG A 3 -30.76 55.55 -12.69
C ARG A 3 -30.57 54.75 -14.00
N ALA A 4 -31.28 53.67 -14.31
CA ALA A 4 -32.22 52.75 -13.64
C ALA A 4 -32.69 51.72 -14.69
N GLY A 5 -33.22 50.57 -14.24
CA GLY A 5 -34.23 49.76 -14.94
C GLY A 5 -33.70 48.62 -15.82
N GLY A 6 -34.27 47.41 -15.83
CA GLY A 6 -35.45 46.89 -15.16
C GLY A 6 -35.84 45.48 -15.65
N ALA A 7 -36.33 44.67 -14.71
CA ALA A 7 -37.45 43.72 -14.75
C ALA A 7 -37.53 42.50 -15.72
N SER A 8 -37.92 41.36 -15.09
CA SER A 8 -39.03 40.43 -15.48
C SER A 8 -38.77 39.44 -16.64
N ARG A 9 -39.15 38.14 -16.66
CA ARG A 9 -40.08 37.27 -15.91
C ARG A 9 -39.89 35.78 -16.34
N ARG A 10 -40.20 34.85 -15.41
CA ARG A 10 -40.94 33.55 -15.52
C ARG A 10 -40.66 32.53 -16.65
N ALA A 11 -40.44 31.27 -16.23
CA ALA A 11 -41.15 30.02 -16.59
C ALA A 11 -40.30 28.82 -16.09
N GLY A 12 -40.77 27.67 -15.58
CA GLY A 12 -42.10 27.11 -15.36
C GLY A 12 -41.95 25.88 -14.45
N VAL A 13 -42.98 25.63 -13.64
CA VAL A 13 -43.22 24.44 -12.81
C VAL A 13 -44.33 23.62 -13.51
N PHE A 14 -44.49 22.33 -13.14
CA PHE A 14 -45.42 21.26 -13.61
C PHE A 14 -44.72 20.22 -14.50
N TYR A 15 -44.84 18.89 -14.37
CA TYR A 15 -45.84 17.93 -13.83
C TYR A 15 -45.09 16.78 -13.07
N GLU A 16 -45.63 15.75 -12.39
CA GLU A 16 -46.95 15.11 -12.32
C GLU A 16 -47.03 14.25 -11.04
N VAL A 17 -48.20 14.23 -10.40
CA VAL A 17 -48.58 13.32 -9.32
C VAL A 17 -49.51 12.27 -9.91
N ARG A 18 -49.29 10.98 -9.63
CA ARG A 18 -50.34 9.97 -9.71
C ARG A 18 -50.25 9.06 -8.48
N GLY A 19 -51.29 9.15 -7.65
CA GLY A 19 -51.51 8.28 -6.51
C GLY A 19 -52.30 7.04 -6.91
N ASP A 20 -52.26 6.06 -6.02
CA ASP A 20 -53.30 5.04 -5.91
C ASP A 20 -53.77 4.96 -4.46
N ALA A 21 -55.08 4.86 -4.35
CA ALA A 21 -55.89 4.93 -3.15
C ALA A 21 -56.27 3.54 -2.64
N ALA A 22 -56.45 3.39 -1.33
CA ALA A 22 -57.45 2.48 -0.76
C ALA A 22 -57.75 2.81 0.73
N GLY A 23 -58.90 3.47 0.94
CA GLY A 23 -59.99 2.91 1.74
C GLY A 23 -59.92 2.94 3.28
N ALA A 24 -60.74 3.81 3.87
CA ALA A 24 -60.95 4.01 5.30
C ALA A 24 -62.24 3.34 5.85
N LEU A 25 -62.18 2.94 7.14
CA LEU A 25 -63.18 3.06 8.24
C LEU A 25 -64.67 2.66 8.11
N TRP A 26 -65.18 1.93 9.12
CA TRP A 26 -66.48 2.07 9.84
C TRP A 26 -66.49 1.10 11.06
N CYS A 27 -66.49 1.49 12.34
CA CYS A 27 -67.54 2.00 13.25
C CYS A 27 -68.67 0.99 13.63
N GLY A 28 -68.82 0.64 14.92
CA GLY A 28 -69.98 -0.12 15.43
C GLY A 28 -69.87 -0.70 16.86
N THR A 29 -70.60 -0.08 17.78
CA THR A 29 -70.75 -0.19 19.26
C THR A 29 -71.37 -1.45 19.91
N ALA A 30 -71.24 -1.51 21.27
CA ALA A 30 -72.12 -2.13 22.31
C ALA A 30 -71.78 -3.58 22.77
N ALA A 31 -71.85 -4.03 24.04
CA ALA A 31 -72.22 -3.49 25.38
C ALA A 31 -71.60 -4.43 26.47
N ARG A 32 -71.00 -3.93 27.57
CA ARG A 32 -71.50 -3.97 28.97
C ARG A 32 -72.35 -5.21 29.32
N LEU A 33 -72.13 -6.02 30.38
CA LEU A 33 -72.12 -5.75 31.85
C LEU A 33 -72.31 -7.17 32.49
N LEU A 34 -71.58 -7.71 33.49
CA LEU A 34 -71.77 -7.55 34.95
C LEU A 34 -71.12 -8.74 35.72
N ARG A 35 -70.43 -8.43 36.84
CA ARG A 35 -70.49 -9.03 38.22
C ARG A 35 -70.48 -10.58 38.37
N ARG A 36 -69.75 -11.25 39.28
CA ARG A 36 -69.35 -11.01 40.69
C ARG A 36 -68.37 -12.13 41.14
N ARG A 37 -67.56 -11.88 42.19
CA ARG A 37 -66.66 -12.83 42.89
C ARG A 37 -67.41 -13.68 43.98
N PRO A 38 -66.72 -14.43 44.89
CA PRO A 38 -66.57 -15.91 45.08
C PRO A 38 -67.32 -16.38 46.38
N PRO A 39 -66.95 -17.38 47.25
CA PRO A 39 -65.98 -18.53 47.31
C PRO A 39 -66.67 -19.84 47.89
N PRO A 40 -66.10 -20.73 48.76
CA PRO A 40 -64.82 -21.49 48.80
C PRO A 40 -64.96 -23.05 48.97
N ALA A 41 -63.81 -23.74 48.85
CA ALA A 41 -63.33 -24.90 49.63
C ALA A 41 -64.08 -26.27 49.62
N ARG A 42 -63.31 -27.33 49.29
CA ARG A 42 -62.92 -28.49 50.14
C ARG A 42 -62.30 -29.57 49.23
N ALA A 43 -61.00 -29.81 49.35
CA ALA A 43 -60.38 -30.89 50.13
C ALA A 43 -60.50 -32.28 49.47
N CYS A 44 -59.38 -32.84 48.99
CA CYS A 44 -58.99 -34.22 49.31
C CYS A 44 -57.55 -34.53 48.84
N ARG A 45 -56.73 -35.00 49.79
CA ARG A 45 -55.71 -36.09 49.75
C ARG A 45 -54.99 -36.36 48.40
N SER A 46 -53.68 -36.60 48.31
CA SER A 46 -52.79 -37.35 49.21
C SER A 46 -51.31 -37.13 48.79
N ARG A 47 -50.42 -37.36 49.75
CA ARG A 47 -48.97 -37.57 49.55
C ARG A 47 -48.70 -38.58 48.42
N LEU A 48 -47.64 -38.35 47.62
CA LEU A 48 -46.47 -39.24 47.56
C LEU A 48 -45.40 -38.78 46.54
N ARG A 49 -44.14 -38.88 47.02
CA ARG A 49 -42.89 -39.22 46.31
C ARG A 49 -42.23 -38.24 45.33
N ARG A 50 -41.05 -37.79 45.78
CA ARG A 50 -39.86 -37.40 44.98
C ARG A 50 -39.61 -38.34 43.80
N SER A 51 -39.32 -37.79 42.62
CA SER A 51 -38.07 -38.08 41.89
C SER A 51 -37.84 -37.17 40.67
N ARG A 52 -36.62 -36.58 40.65
CA ARG A 52 -35.68 -36.40 39.53
C ARG A 52 -36.08 -35.58 38.28
N LEU A 53 -35.35 -34.46 38.14
CA LEU A 53 -34.57 -34.03 36.96
C LEU A 53 -35.30 -33.93 35.61
N HIS A 54 -35.58 -32.70 35.17
CA HIS A 54 -35.45 -32.37 33.76
C HIS A 54 -34.54 -31.16 33.54
N ARG A 55 -33.43 -31.48 32.88
CA ARG A 55 -32.22 -30.70 32.60
C ARG A 55 -32.51 -29.72 31.45
N SER A 56 -32.25 -28.44 31.67
CA SER A 56 -32.27 -27.39 30.65
C SER A 56 -31.17 -27.64 29.62
N ARG A 57 -31.55 -27.93 28.35
CA ARG A 57 -30.61 -27.97 27.22
C ARG A 57 -30.40 -26.55 26.70
N VAL A 58 -29.33 -25.92 27.16
CA VAL A 58 -28.74 -24.75 26.49
C VAL A 58 -28.08 -25.26 25.20
N ARG A 59 -28.63 -24.92 24.04
CA ARG A 59 -27.94 -25.11 22.74
C ARG A 59 -26.79 -24.11 22.68
N ARG A 60 -25.55 -24.59 22.82
CA ARG A 60 -24.34 -23.81 22.50
C ARG A 60 -24.14 -23.78 20.99
N PRO A 61 -23.67 -22.66 20.40
CA PRO A 61 -23.29 -22.64 19.00
C PRO A 61 -22.11 -23.59 18.79
N MET A 62 -22.24 -24.52 17.84
CA MET A 62 -21.14 -25.38 17.42
C MET A 62 -20.26 -24.57 16.47
N HIS A 63 -19.27 -23.87 17.02
CA HIS A 63 -18.15 -23.38 16.22
C HIS A 63 -17.30 -24.59 15.82
N SER A 64 -17.63 -25.18 14.68
CA SER A 64 -16.77 -26.15 14.01
C SER A 64 -15.57 -25.41 13.42
N GLN A 65 -14.47 -25.38 14.16
CA GLN A 65 -13.16 -24.97 13.67
C GLN A 65 -12.19 -26.12 13.95
N LEU A 66 -12.39 -27.25 13.27
CA LEU A 66 -11.45 -28.36 13.28
C LEU A 66 -10.29 -28.04 12.32
N HIS A 67 -9.49 -27.05 12.66
CA HIS A 67 -8.15 -26.88 12.10
C HIS A 67 -7.22 -27.84 12.85
N TYR A 68 -7.20 -29.11 12.44
CA TYR A 68 -6.26 -30.09 12.96
C TYR A 68 -5.05 -30.17 12.03
N LEU A 69 -3.91 -29.66 12.48
CA LEU A 69 -2.63 -29.96 11.85
C LEU A 69 -2.16 -31.32 12.39
N PRO A 70 -2.05 -32.37 11.56
CA PRO A 70 -1.66 -33.72 11.99
C PRO A 70 -0.18 -33.82 12.40
N LEU A 71 0.50 -32.69 12.55
CA LEU A 71 1.92 -32.57 12.88
C LEU A 71 2.05 -31.89 14.24
N THR A 72 2.97 -32.36 15.09
CA THR A 72 3.29 -31.67 16.33
C THR A 72 3.78 -30.24 16.02
N PRO A 73 3.43 -29.22 16.81
CA PRO A 73 3.85 -27.84 16.57
C PRO A 73 5.37 -27.69 16.38
N GLY A 74 6.16 -28.51 17.06
CA GLY A 74 7.62 -28.56 16.89
C GLY A 74 8.05 -29.07 15.51
N PHE A 75 7.48 -30.18 15.03
CA PHE A 75 7.79 -30.70 13.69
C PHE A 75 7.30 -29.75 12.58
N PHE A 76 6.12 -29.15 12.77
CA PHE A 76 5.62 -28.12 11.85
C PHE A 76 6.54 -26.90 11.81
N SER A 77 7.02 -26.42 12.96
CA SER A 77 7.98 -25.31 13.03
C SER A 77 9.30 -25.64 12.34
N LEU A 78 9.79 -26.88 12.47
CA LEU A 78 10.97 -27.35 11.73
C LEU A 78 10.73 -27.34 10.22
N LEU A 79 9.57 -27.81 9.75
CA LEU A 79 9.22 -27.80 8.33
C LEU A 79 9.12 -26.38 7.79
N VAL A 80 8.51 -25.47 8.54
CA VAL A 80 8.47 -24.04 8.20
C VAL A 80 9.89 -23.46 8.15
N GLY A 81 10.74 -23.76 9.13
CA GLY A 81 12.13 -23.33 9.14
C GLY A 81 12.93 -23.84 7.94
N LEU A 82 12.77 -25.11 7.58
CA LEU A 82 13.38 -25.70 6.39
C LEU A 82 12.86 -25.05 5.10
N PHE A 83 11.55 -24.81 5.01
CA PHE A 83 10.95 -24.12 3.87
C PHE A 83 11.52 -22.71 3.71
N VAL A 84 11.61 -21.94 4.81
CA VAL A 84 12.23 -20.61 4.82
C VAL A 84 13.69 -20.67 4.40
N LEU A 85 14.46 -21.64 4.91
CA LEU A 85 15.86 -21.83 4.52
C LEU A 85 16.00 -22.10 3.02
N VAL A 86 15.16 -22.97 2.46
CA VAL A 86 15.15 -23.26 1.02
C VAL A 86 14.80 -22.01 0.22
N VAL A 87 13.79 -21.25 0.63
CA VAL A 87 13.42 -19.97 -0.03
C VAL A 87 14.60 -18.99 -0.01
N VAL A 88 15.28 -18.83 1.12
CA VAL A 88 16.47 -17.97 1.22
C VAL A 88 17.58 -18.43 0.30
N LEU A 89 17.88 -19.73 0.25
CA LEU A 89 18.91 -20.29 -0.64
C LEU A 89 18.57 -20.05 -2.13
N VAL A 90 17.31 -20.24 -2.51
CA VAL A 90 16.82 -19.95 -3.87
C VAL A 90 16.99 -18.46 -4.18
N GLN A 91 16.58 -17.59 -3.26
CA GLN A 91 16.65 -16.14 -3.46
C GLN A 91 18.10 -15.66 -3.62
N LEU A 92 19.04 -16.17 -2.81
CA LEU A 92 20.47 -15.92 -2.98
C LEU A 92 21.00 -16.43 -4.32
N GLY A 93 20.54 -17.61 -4.77
CA GLY A 93 20.89 -18.16 -6.08
C GLY A 93 20.41 -17.29 -7.24
N VAL A 94 19.17 -16.81 -7.18
CA VAL A 94 18.56 -15.93 -8.17
C VAL A 94 19.27 -14.57 -8.21
N LEU A 95 19.56 -13.98 -7.06
CA LEU A 95 20.30 -12.73 -6.95
C LEU A 95 21.70 -12.87 -7.55
N ARG A 96 22.43 -13.92 -7.18
CA ARG A 96 23.75 -14.22 -7.75
C ARG A 96 23.68 -14.38 -9.26
N TYR A 97 22.67 -15.08 -9.78
CA TYR A 97 22.48 -15.24 -11.22
C TYR A 97 22.27 -13.88 -11.91
N ALA A 98 21.42 -13.01 -11.36
CA ALA A 98 21.20 -11.67 -11.90
C ALA A 98 22.52 -10.86 -11.98
N PHE A 99 23.33 -10.85 -10.92
CA PHE A 99 24.62 -10.17 -10.93
C PHE A 99 25.63 -10.74 -11.93
N MET A 100 25.65 -12.06 -12.12
CA MET A 100 26.48 -12.67 -13.15
C MET A 100 26.07 -12.22 -14.56
N ARG A 101 24.77 -12.01 -14.80
CA ARG A 101 24.27 -11.44 -16.07
C ARG A 101 24.66 -9.98 -16.26
N LEU A 102 24.99 -9.26 -15.18
CA LEU A 102 25.57 -7.91 -15.22
C LEU A 102 27.08 -7.90 -15.46
N GLY A 103 27.72 -9.07 -15.57
CA GLY A 103 29.18 -9.18 -15.66
C GLY A 103 29.89 -8.87 -14.33
N ILE A 104 29.19 -8.98 -13.20
CA ILE A 104 29.75 -8.79 -11.86
C ILE A 104 30.11 -10.15 -11.29
N GLY A 105 31.37 -10.32 -10.89
CA GLY A 105 31.87 -11.59 -10.36
C GLY A 105 31.19 -11.99 -9.03
N PRO A 106 31.18 -13.28 -8.66
CA PRO A 106 30.44 -13.78 -7.50
C PRO A 106 30.79 -13.11 -6.16
N GLY A 107 32.08 -12.80 -5.95
CA GLY A 107 32.54 -12.12 -4.73
C GLY A 107 32.02 -10.69 -4.63
N ALA A 108 32.10 -9.92 -5.72
CA ALA A 108 31.57 -8.57 -5.79
C ALA A 108 30.03 -8.56 -5.67
N ALA A 109 29.35 -9.53 -6.29
CA ALA A 109 27.90 -9.71 -6.16
C ALA A 109 27.49 -9.92 -4.68
N MET A 110 28.22 -10.78 -3.95
CA MET A 110 27.98 -11.01 -2.53
C MET A 110 28.22 -9.76 -1.70
N ALA A 111 29.33 -9.04 -1.97
CA ALA A 111 29.63 -7.78 -1.29
C ALA A 111 28.57 -6.70 -1.54
N LEU A 112 28.07 -6.58 -2.77
CA LEU A 112 27.00 -5.66 -3.13
C LEU A 112 25.67 -6.04 -2.48
N LEU A 113 25.35 -7.33 -2.39
CA LEU A 113 24.15 -7.82 -1.70
C LEU A 113 24.19 -7.51 -0.21
N LEU A 114 25.28 -7.90 0.47
CA LEU A 114 25.48 -7.61 1.88
C LEU A 114 25.57 -6.11 2.15
N GLY A 115 26.28 -5.37 1.29
CA GLY A 115 26.41 -3.92 1.36
C GLY A 115 25.07 -3.20 1.16
N SER A 116 24.22 -3.67 0.24
CA SER A 116 22.87 -3.10 0.05
C SER A 116 21.97 -3.39 1.24
N LEU A 117 22.04 -4.61 1.79
CA LEU A 117 21.28 -4.99 2.98
C LEU A 117 21.71 -4.17 4.21
N VAL A 118 23.00 -4.15 4.53
CA VAL A 118 23.53 -3.37 5.66
C VAL A 118 23.31 -1.88 5.43
N GLY A 119 23.58 -1.40 4.21
CA GLY A 119 23.36 -0.02 3.77
C GLY A 119 21.91 0.43 3.89
N SER A 120 20.94 -0.48 3.76
CA SER A 120 19.52 -0.13 3.87
C SER A 120 19.11 0.40 5.25
N TYR A 121 19.89 0.08 6.29
CA TYR A 121 19.69 0.62 7.63
C TYR A 121 20.18 2.07 7.79
N PHE A 122 21.03 2.54 6.88
CA PHE A 122 21.65 3.86 6.97
C PHE A 122 20.97 4.84 6.03
N ASN A 123 20.43 5.91 6.60
CA ASN A 123 19.78 7.00 5.88
C ASN A 123 20.56 8.30 6.14
N ILE A 124 20.99 8.96 5.07
CA ILE A 124 21.76 10.21 5.13
C ILE A 124 20.77 11.38 4.97
N PRO A 125 20.56 12.24 5.99
CA PRO A 125 19.68 13.39 5.85
C PRO A 125 20.28 14.38 4.83
N VAL A 126 19.46 14.84 3.89
CA VAL A 126 19.90 15.75 2.81
C VAL A 126 19.14 17.07 2.78
N ALA A 127 17.89 17.10 3.23
CA ALA A 127 17.07 18.30 3.25
C ALA A 127 15.96 18.22 4.30
N GLU A 128 15.44 19.38 4.70
CA GLU A 128 14.25 19.49 5.55
C GLU A 128 13.18 20.28 4.81
N VAL A 129 11.98 19.72 4.70
CA VAL A 129 10.83 20.38 4.09
C VAL A 129 9.89 20.82 5.21
N PRO A 130 9.54 22.12 5.29
CA PRO A 130 8.56 22.59 6.26
C PRO A 130 7.24 21.83 6.10
N GLY A 131 6.68 21.36 7.22
CA GLY A 131 5.41 20.66 7.21
C GLY A 131 4.33 21.53 6.58
N SER A 132 3.49 20.95 5.74
CA SER A 132 2.34 21.65 5.15
C SER A 132 1.51 22.26 6.28
N ARG A 133 1.55 23.60 6.41
CA ARG A 133 0.73 24.34 7.35
C ARG A 133 -0.73 24.03 7.00
N ALA A 134 -1.40 23.20 7.80
CA ALA A 134 -2.84 23.34 7.91
C ALA A 134 -3.05 24.77 8.40
N LEU A 135 -3.57 25.64 7.53
CA LEU A 135 -3.95 27.00 7.88
C LEU A 135 -5.08 26.93 8.91
N SER A 136 -4.74 26.76 10.18
CA SER A 136 -5.62 27.03 11.30
C SER A 136 -5.19 28.36 11.88
N GLY A 137 -6.09 29.34 11.82
CA GLY A 137 -5.78 30.73 12.13
C GLY A 137 -6.76 31.75 11.55
N ARG A 138 -7.84 31.33 10.89
CA ARG A 138 -8.99 32.24 10.73
C ARG A 138 -9.82 32.18 12.01
N VAL A 139 -9.75 33.24 12.80
CA VAL A 139 -10.84 33.62 13.69
C VAL A 139 -12.04 33.84 12.77
N ILE A 140 -13.02 32.95 12.82
CA ILE A 140 -14.30 33.17 12.14
C ILE A 140 -15.20 33.81 13.19
N ASP A 141 -15.51 35.09 13.03
CA ASP A 141 -16.58 35.73 13.78
C ASP A 141 -17.92 35.15 13.31
N TYR A 142 -18.50 34.28 14.12
CA TYR A 142 -19.87 33.83 13.97
C TYR A 142 -20.60 34.15 15.28
N PHE A 143 -21.56 35.09 15.22
CA PHE A 143 -22.40 35.50 16.36
C PHE A 143 -21.67 36.10 17.58
N GLY A 144 -20.60 36.88 17.38
CA GLY A 144 -19.98 37.68 18.45
C GLY A 144 -19.24 36.88 19.53
N MET A 145 -18.96 35.60 19.27
CA MET A 145 -18.19 34.72 20.15
C MET A 145 -16.85 34.37 19.49
N GLN A 146 -15.74 34.71 20.16
CA GLN A 146 -14.41 34.33 19.71
C GLN A 146 -14.14 32.86 20.05
N TYR A 147 -14.05 32.01 19.04
CA TYR A 147 -13.61 30.62 19.20
C TYR A 147 -12.11 30.52 18.95
N VAL A 148 -11.34 30.28 20.01
CA VAL A 148 -9.91 29.95 19.92
C VAL A 148 -9.79 28.50 19.48
N VAL A 149 -9.36 28.27 18.23
CA VAL A 149 -9.02 26.93 17.75
C VAL A 149 -7.74 26.49 18.47
N PRO A 150 -7.74 25.38 19.22
CA PRO A 150 -6.52 24.89 19.87
C PRO A 150 -5.47 24.57 18.81
N VAL A 151 -4.24 25.01 19.08
CA VAL A 151 -3.06 24.77 18.23
C VAL A 151 -2.91 23.26 18.04
N VAL A 152 -3.24 22.77 16.85
CA VAL A 152 -2.94 21.39 16.47
C VAL A 152 -1.42 21.33 16.31
N GLU A 153 -0.79 20.38 17.00
CA GLU A 153 0.66 20.19 17.07
C GLU A 153 1.31 20.38 15.69
N GLN A 154 2.19 21.38 15.61
CA GLN A 154 3.06 21.62 14.47
C GLN A 154 3.99 20.41 14.35
N TRP A 155 3.84 19.60 13.31
CA TRP A 155 4.91 18.68 12.94
C TRP A 155 6.03 19.55 12.35
N PRO A 156 7.27 19.50 12.90
CA PRO A 156 8.33 20.48 12.60
C PRO A 156 8.80 20.46 11.15
N GLY A 157 8.44 19.43 10.38
CA GLY A 157 8.80 19.26 8.99
C GLY A 157 9.01 17.80 8.68
N THR A 158 9.25 17.52 7.40
CA THR A 158 9.67 16.21 6.93
C THR A 158 11.16 16.27 6.58
N VAL A 159 11.96 15.46 7.26
CA VAL A 159 13.38 15.29 6.91
C VAL A 159 13.46 14.36 5.70
N ILE A 160 14.00 14.85 4.59
CA ILE A 160 14.34 14.05 3.42
C ILE A 160 15.72 13.44 3.67
N ALA A 161 15.80 12.12 3.62
CA ALA A 161 17.03 11.36 3.69
C ALA A 161 17.25 10.52 2.44
N VAL A 162 18.49 10.16 2.15
CA VAL A 162 18.87 9.25 1.07
C VAL A 162 19.36 7.93 1.67
N ASN A 163 18.77 6.83 1.24
CA ASN A 163 19.15 5.51 1.72
C ASN A 163 20.44 5.01 1.06
N VAL A 164 21.38 4.49 1.85
CA VAL A 164 22.65 3.98 1.31
C VAL A 164 22.43 2.70 0.48
N GLY A 165 21.61 1.78 0.99
CA GLY A 165 21.33 0.49 0.36
C GLY A 165 20.43 0.58 -0.88
N GLY A 166 19.41 1.43 -0.84
CA GLY A 166 18.39 1.52 -1.87
C GLY A 166 18.57 2.64 -2.89
N ALA A 167 19.31 3.69 -2.56
CA ALA A 167 19.59 4.79 -3.50
C ALA A 167 21.08 4.86 -3.88
N VAL A 168 22.00 4.91 -2.91
CA VAL A 168 23.43 5.13 -3.19
C VAL A 168 24.05 3.94 -3.92
N ILE A 169 23.97 2.73 -3.36
CA ILE A 169 24.59 1.54 -3.96
C ILE A 169 24.01 1.26 -5.36
N PRO A 170 22.68 1.25 -5.58
CA PRO A 170 22.13 1.01 -6.92
C PRO A 170 22.55 2.08 -7.94
N THR A 171 22.68 3.33 -7.51
CA THR A 171 23.19 4.42 -8.37
C THR A 171 24.65 4.18 -8.74
N LEU A 172 25.51 3.84 -7.78
CA LEU A 172 26.92 3.55 -8.04
C LEU A 172 27.10 2.35 -8.97
N VAL A 173 26.34 1.28 -8.77
CA VAL A 173 26.37 0.11 -9.67
C VAL A 173 25.89 0.51 -11.07
N SER A 174 24.85 1.33 -11.17
CA SER A 174 24.34 1.80 -12.47
C SER A 174 25.36 2.66 -13.22
N LEU A 175 26.04 3.58 -12.54
CA LEU A 175 27.12 4.38 -13.13
C LEU A 175 28.30 3.52 -13.55
N TYR A 176 28.67 2.52 -12.73
CA TYR A 176 29.70 1.55 -13.09
C TYR A 176 29.34 0.78 -14.36
N LEU A 177 28.10 0.31 -14.52
CA LEU A 177 27.67 -0.42 -15.71
C LEU A 177 27.64 0.47 -16.96
N LEU A 178 27.11 1.70 -16.84
CA LEU A 178 27.14 2.70 -17.91
C LEU A 178 28.56 2.94 -18.41
N GLN A 179 29.52 3.07 -17.49
CA GLN A 179 30.92 3.28 -17.82
C GLN A 179 31.57 2.02 -18.41
N ARG A 180 31.36 0.85 -17.79
CA ARG A 180 31.97 -0.43 -18.19
C ARG A 180 31.61 -0.81 -19.62
N TYR A 181 30.35 -0.65 -19.99
CA TYR A 181 29.85 -1.06 -21.30
C TYR A 181 29.68 0.10 -22.29
N ARG A 182 29.91 1.35 -21.84
CA ARG A 182 29.92 2.59 -22.64
C ARG A 182 28.60 2.87 -23.39
N PHE A 183 27.46 2.37 -22.92
CA PHE A 183 26.15 2.59 -23.55
C PHE A 183 25.41 3.85 -23.07
N TRP A 184 26.12 4.95 -22.78
CA TRP A 184 25.54 6.17 -22.18
C TRP A 184 24.28 6.71 -22.88
N GLY A 185 24.23 6.65 -24.23
CA GLY A 185 23.06 7.07 -25.00
C GLY A 185 21.83 6.19 -24.77
N GLU A 186 21.99 4.87 -24.94
CA GLU A 186 20.92 3.88 -24.67
C GLU A 186 20.49 3.93 -23.20
N GLY A 187 21.45 4.08 -22.29
CA GLY A 187 21.23 4.17 -20.85
C GLY A 187 20.42 5.39 -20.45
N LEU A 188 20.76 6.57 -20.98
CA LEU A 188 20.01 7.80 -20.74
C LEU A 188 18.58 7.70 -21.30
N LEU A 189 18.44 7.20 -22.54
CA LEU A 189 17.13 7.04 -23.18
C LEU A 189 16.25 6.04 -22.42
N ALA A 190 16.78 4.86 -22.08
CA ALA A 190 16.06 3.85 -21.31
C ALA A 190 15.64 4.39 -19.93
N THR A 191 16.55 5.07 -19.24
CA THR A 191 16.27 5.69 -17.94
C THR A 191 15.17 6.74 -18.06
N ALA A 192 15.20 7.60 -19.09
CA ALA A 192 14.18 8.61 -19.32
C ALA A 192 12.79 8.00 -19.57
N ILE A 193 12.71 6.96 -20.42
CA ILE A 193 11.46 6.24 -20.70
C ILE A 193 10.90 5.63 -19.40
N VAL A 194 11.73 4.87 -18.68
CA VAL A 194 11.32 4.20 -17.44
C VAL A 194 10.91 5.23 -16.38
N THR A 195 11.66 6.33 -16.25
CA THR A 195 11.33 7.45 -15.35
C THR A 195 9.93 8.00 -15.63
N ALA A 196 9.61 8.28 -16.89
CA ALA A 196 8.32 8.83 -17.28
C ALA A 196 7.17 7.88 -16.96
N VAL A 197 7.34 6.59 -17.24
CA VAL A 197 6.32 5.57 -16.94
C VAL A 197 6.14 5.41 -15.43
N ILE A 198 7.22 5.28 -14.67
CA ILE A 198 7.14 5.10 -13.22
C ILE A 198 6.52 6.33 -12.55
N HIS A 199 6.91 7.53 -12.98
CA HIS A 199 6.31 8.76 -12.45
C HIS A 199 4.80 8.82 -12.69
N TRP A 200 4.33 8.33 -13.84
CA TRP A 200 2.90 8.27 -14.14
C TRP A 200 2.13 7.31 -13.22
N PHE A 201 2.74 6.20 -12.81
CA PHE A 201 2.14 5.23 -11.89
C PHE A 201 2.39 5.53 -10.40
N ALA A 202 3.25 6.49 -10.09
CA ALA A 202 3.61 6.84 -8.72
C ALA A 202 2.46 7.59 -8.02
N ASN A 203 1.95 6.98 -6.95
CA ASN A 203 0.87 7.55 -6.15
C ASN A 203 1.37 7.82 -4.72
N PRO A 204 1.37 9.09 -4.25
CA PRO A 204 1.68 9.40 -2.87
C PRO A 204 0.56 8.93 -1.96
N VAL A 205 0.88 8.06 -1.00
CA VAL A 205 -0.07 7.53 -0.02
C VAL A 205 0.34 8.00 1.38
N PRO A 206 -0.50 8.80 2.08
CA PRO A 206 -0.19 9.32 3.41
C PRO A 206 0.19 8.21 4.40
N GLY A 207 1.25 8.43 5.18
CA GLY A 207 1.77 7.45 6.14
C GLY A 207 2.49 6.22 5.56
N ILE A 208 2.46 6.00 4.24
CA ILE A 208 3.14 4.87 3.56
C ILE A 208 4.29 5.36 2.68
N GLY A 209 4.15 6.54 2.06
CA GLY A 209 5.12 7.06 1.11
C GLY A 209 4.63 6.99 -0.33
N ILE A 210 5.56 6.94 -1.28
CA ILE A 210 5.23 6.91 -2.71
C ILE A 210 5.08 5.45 -3.14
N ALA A 211 3.86 5.04 -3.46
CA ALA A 211 3.55 3.68 -3.86
C ALA A 211 3.60 3.54 -5.38
N VAL A 212 4.31 2.50 -5.84
CA VAL A 212 4.37 2.08 -7.25
C VAL A 212 4.08 0.58 -7.33
N PRO A 213 3.23 0.11 -8.27
CA PRO A 213 2.97 -1.32 -8.45
C PRO A 213 4.24 -2.07 -8.90
N VAL A 214 4.82 -2.90 -8.04
CA VAL A 214 6.16 -3.53 -8.23
C VAL A 214 6.41 -4.17 -9.60
N PHE A 215 5.40 -4.81 -10.19
CA PHE A 215 5.54 -5.49 -11.50
C PHE A 215 5.62 -4.52 -12.69
N VAL A 216 5.01 -3.34 -12.59
CA VAL A 216 4.99 -2.37 -13.69
C VAL A 216 6.41 -1.87 -14.01
N PRO A 217 7.19 -1.34 -13.05
CA PRO A 217 8.59 -0.96 -13.27
C PRO A 217 9.42 -2.11 -13.85
N ALA A 218 9.32 -3.32 -13.30
CA ALA A 218 10.16 -4.43 -13.72
C ALA A 218 9.90 -4.86 -15.17
N VAL A 219 8.63 -4.98 -15.57
CA VAL A 219 8.23 -5.38 -16.93
C VAL A 219 8.55 -4.28 -17.94
N VAL A 220 8.19 -3.04 -17.64
CA VAL A 220 8.46 -1.89 -18.53
C VAL A 220 9.96 -1.73 -18.74
N THR A 221 10.75 -1.86 -17.68
CA THR A 221 12.22 -1.78 -17.75
C THR A 221 12.79 -2.90 -18.62
N ALA A 222 12.36 -4.15 -18.40
CA ALA A 222 12.86 -5.30 -19.16
C ALA A 222 12.54 -5.17 -20.66
N ILE A 223 11.32 -4.76 -20.99
CA ILE A 223 10.90 -4.52 -22.38
C ILE A 223 11.71 -3.38 -23.00
N THR A 224 11.83 -2.25 -22.30
CA THR A 224 12.59 -1.08 -22.79
C THR A 224 14.04 -1.45 -23.05
N ALA A 225 14.70 -2.11 -22.10
CA ALA A 225 16.10 -2.51 -22.26
C ALA A 225 16.28 -3.50 -23.43
N TRP A 226 15.39 -4.49 -23.58
CA TRP A 226 15.46 -5.45 -24.68
C TRP A 226 15.21 -4.81 -26.05
N LEU A 227 14.29 -3.84 -26.14
CA LEU A 227 14.01 -3.11 -27.37
C LEU A 227 15.17 -2.20 -27.78
N LEU A 228 15.82 -1.54 -26.81
CA LEU A 228 16.91 -0.61 -27.08
C LEU A 228 18.23 -1.34 -27.36
N SER A 229 18.56 -2.41 -26.61
CA SER A 229 19.85 -3.07 -26.69
C SER A 229 19.76 -4.56 -26.36
N ARG A 230 19.65 -5.41 -27.38
CA ARG A 230 19.61 -6.88 -27.17
C ARG A 230 20.93 -7.45 -26.66
N GLU A 231 22.06 -6.83 -27.01
CA GLU A 231 23.39 -7.25 -26.54
C GLU A 231 23.58 -6.95 -25.05
N HIS A 232 23.11 -5.79 -24.58
CA HIS A 232 23.30 -5.32 -23.21
C HIS A 232 22.00 -5.29 -22.38
N ALA A 233 20.99 -6.07 -22.78
CA ALA A 233 19.65 -5.99 -22.19
C ALA A 233 19.64 -6.13 -20.67
N ALA A 234 20.43 -7.04 -20.11
CA ALA A 234 20.53 -7.23 -18.66
C ALA A 234 21.19 -6.02 -17.94
N PRO A 235 22.43 -5.58 -18.30
CA PRO A 235 23.01 -4.35 -17.76
C PRO A 235 22.13 -3.11 -17.93
N LEU A 236 21.53 -2.93 -19.12
CA LEU A 236 20.67 -1.80 -19.43
C LEU A 236 19.37 -1.85 -18.60
N ALA A 237 18.79 -3.03 -18.38
CA ALA A 237 17.63 -3.20 -17.52
C ALA A 237 17.95 -2.83 -16.06
N TYR A 238 19.11 -3.21 -15.54
CA TYR A 238 19.49 -2.79 -14.19
C TYR A 238 19.63 -1.28 -14.07
N VAL A 239 20.33 -0.65 -15.03
CA VAL A 239 20.56 0.81 -15.05
C VAL A 239 19.22 1.55 -15.14
N ALA A 240 18.42 1.24 -16.16
CA ALA A 240 17.15 1.92 -16.39
C ALA A 240 16.14 1.66 -15.27
N GLY A 241 16.11 0.44 -14.73
CA GLY A 241 15.24 0.08 -13.61
C GLY A 241 15.63 0.80 -12.33
N SER A 242 16.92 0.82 -11.99
CA SER A 242 17.40 1.45 -10.75
C SER A 242 17.29 2.98 -10.83
N LEU A 243 17.94 3.59 -11.84
CA LEU A 243 17.93 5.06 -11.99
C LEU A 243 16.56 5.59 -12.36
N GLY A 244 15.81 4.88 -13.21
CA GLY A 244 14.47 5.28 -13.62
C GLY A 244 13.45 5.18 -12.49
N THR A 245 13.55 4.16 -11.62
CA THR A 245 12.71 4.09 -10.42
C THR A 245 13.08 5.19 -9.44
N LEU A 246 14.38 5.37 -9.15
CA LEU A 246 14.84 6.43 -8.25
C LEU A 246 14.35 7.82 -8.72
N ALA A 247 14.52 8.13 -10.00
CA ALA A 247 14.09 9.40 -10.56
C ALA A 247 12.56 9.53 -10.60
N GLY A 248 11.87 8.52 -11.15
CA GLY A 248 10.43 8.57 -11.41
C GLY A 248 9.57 8.46 -10.15
N ALA A 249 9.93 7.54 -9.26
CA ALA A 249 9.23 7.33 -8.00
C ALA A 249 9.59 8.42 -7.01
N ASP A 250 10.88 8.68 -6.77
CA ASP A 250 11.28 9.54 -5.64
C ASP A 250 11.56 10.98 -6.06
N LEU A 251 12.53 11.22 -6.95
CA LEU A 251 13.03 12.58 -7.24
C LEU A 251 11.96 13.49 -7.86
N LEU A 252 11.17 12.98 -8.80
CA LEU A 252 10.10 13.75 -9.45
C LEU A 252 8.86 13.96 -8.56
N ASN A 253 8.79 13.31 -7.40
CA ASN A 253 7.68 13.41 -6.45
C ASN A 253 8.07 14.08 -5.14
N LEU A 254 9.29 14.63 -5.01
CA LEU A 254 9.75 15.33 -3.80
C LEU A 254 8.79 16.44 -3.35
N GLY A 255 8.16 17.15 -4.30
CA GLY A 255 7.20 18.20 -4.00
C GLY A 255 5.92 17.71 -3.31
N ARG A 256 5.57 16.42 -3.42
CA ARG A 256 4.38 15.82 -2.80
C ARG A 256 4.70 15.19 -1.44
N ILE A 257 5.99 15.15 -1.04
CA ILE A 257 6.42 14.52 0.21
C ILE A 257 5.89 15.28 1.44
N GLY A 258 5.80 16.61 1.37
CA GLY A 258 5.25 17.43 2.45
C GLY A 258 3.76 17.19 2.73
N GLU A 259 3.06 16.48 1.85
CA GLU A 259 1.64 16.11 2.00
C GLU A 259 1.46 14.73 2.69
N LEU A 260 2.54 13.95 2.81
CA LEU A 260 2.49 12.58 3.35
C LEU A 260 2.33 12.53 4.88
N GLY A 261 2.58 13.65 5.56
CA GLY A 261 2.46 13.76 7.02
C GLY A 261 3.48 12.92 7.80
N ALA A 262 4.59 12.52 7.17
CA ALA A 262 5.63 11.70 7.77
C ALA A 262 6.78 12.56 8.32
N PRO A 263 7.36 12.24 9.50
CA PRO A 263 8.50 12.98 10.06
C PRO A 263 9.79 12.78 9.25
N VAL A 264 9.94 11.62 8.61
CA VAL A 264 11.09 11.28 7.78
C VAL A 264 10.59 10.66 6.47
N ALA A 265 11.12 11.13 5.35
CA ALA A 265 10.93 10.54 4.04
C ALA A 265 12.29 10.07 3.51
N SER A 266 12.42 8.77 3.28
CA SER A 266 13.67 8.19 2.75
C SER A 266 13.56 7.93 1.25
N ILE A 267 14.38 8.65 0.47
CA ILE A 267 14.62 8.44 -0.95
C ILE A 267 15.30 7.08 -1.12
N GLY A 268 14.64 6.23 -1.89
CA GLY A 268 15.02 4.84 -2.07
C GLY A 268 15.06 4.10 -0.75
N GLY A 269 14.11 4.33 0.17
CA GLY A 269 14.06 3.69 1.50
C GLY A 269 12.67 3.60 2.13
N ALA A 270 11.59 3.61 1.35
CA ALA A 270 10.21 3.71 1.84
C ALA A 270 9.63 2.43 2.52
N GLY A 271 10.38 1.33 2.58
CA GLY A 271 9.99 0.13 3.32
C GLY A 271 10.62 -1.17 2.81
N THR A 272 11.34 -1.88 3.71
CA THR A 272 11.86 -3.26 3.61
C THR A 272 12.48 -3.72 2.27
N PHE A 273 13.80 -3.91 2.27
CA PHE A 273 14.58 -4.51 1.16
C PHE A 273 14.35 -3.79 -0.19
N ASP A 274 14.67 -2.49 -0.16
CA ASP A 274 14.39 -1.45 -1.14
C ASP A 274 13.92 -1.83 -2.54
N GLY A 275 12.71 -1.39 -2.87
CA GLY A 275 12.05 -1.61 -4.14
C GLY A 275 12.92 -1.25 -5.35
N ILE A 276 13.79 -0.24 -5.27
CA ILE A 276 14.69 0.15 -6.37
C ILE A 276 15.66 -0.99 -6.73
N PHE A 277 16.33 -1.56 -5.73
CA PHE A 277 17.26 -2.66 -5.93
C PHE A 277 16.53 -3.90 -6.45
N LEU A 278 15.39 -4.23 -5.83
CA LEU A 278 14.59 -5.39 -6.22
C LEU A 278 14.03 -5.26 -7.64
N ILE A 279 13.54 -4.08 -8.03
CA ILE A 279 13.05 -3.77 -9.37
C ILE A 279 14.19 -3.93 -10.38
N GLY A 280 15.38 -3.37 -10.10
CA GLY A 280 16.55 -3.52 -10.95
C GLY A 280 16.91 -4.99 -11.19
N ILE A 281 16.97 -5.80 -10.12
CA ILE A 281 17.23 -7.24 -10.23
C ILE A 281 16.11 -7.98 -10.96
N LEU A 282 14.85 -7.69 -10.65
CA LEU A 282 13.72 -8.35 -11.29
C LEU A 282 13.69 -8.05 -12.80
N ALA A 283 13.98 -6.80 -13.18
CA ALA A 283 14.11 -6.41 -14.58
C ALA A 283 15.26 -7.14 -15.27
N VAL A 284 16.41 -7.32 -14.60
CA VAL A 284 17.53 -8.12 -15.12
C VAL A 284 17.11 -9.56 -15.38
N LEU A 285 16.39 -10.19 -14.44
CA LEU A 285 15.93 -11.56 -14.59
C LEU A 285 15.00 -11.68 -15.79
N LEU A 286 14.03 -10.78 -15.93
CA LEU A 286 13.09 -10.74 -17.05
C LEU A 286 13.79 -10.51 -18.39
N ALA A 287 14.67 -9.52 -18.47
CA ALA A 287 15.46 -9.23 -19.68
C ALA A 287 16.42 -10.38 -20.03
N SER A 288 16.90 -11.11 -19.02
CA SER A 288 17.79 -12.25 -19.20
C SER A 288 17.11 -13.49 -19.76
N LEU A 289 15.78 -13.63 -19.67
CA LEU A 289 15.08 -14.79 -20.24
C LEU A 289 15.16 -14.83 -21.77
N THR A 290 15.35 -13.68 -22.40
CA THR A 290 15.28 -13.52 -23.87
C THR A 290 16.61 -13.11 -24.49
N SER A 291 17.67 -12.97 -23.69
CA SER A 291 18.96 -12.41 -24.14
C SER A 291 20.09 -13.46 -24.14
N PRO A 292 21.02 -13.41 -25.12
CA PRO A 292 22.19 -14.28 -25.14
C PRO A 292 23.05 -14.10 -23.88
N PRO A 293 23.85 -15.10 -23.47
CA PRO A 293 24.82 -14.93 -22.40
C PRO A 293 25.83 -13.82 -22.72
N PRO A 294 26.32 -13.08 -21.70
CA PRO A 294 27.32 -12.04 -21.90
C PRO A 294 28.51 -12.60 -22.68
N ARG A 295 28.87 -11.95 -23.78
CA ARG A 295 30.13 -12.25 -24.47
C ARG A 295 31.23 -11.49 -23.74
N ASP A 296 32.15 -12.20 -23.12
CA ASP A 296 33.36 -11.61 -22.55
C ASP A 296 34.11 -10.89 -23.68
N ARG A 297 34.21 -9.57 -23.60
CA ARG A 297 35.22 -8.84 -24.36
C ARG A 297 36.52 -8.97 -23.54
N PRO A 298 37.61 -9.50 -24.12
CA PRO A 298 38.90 -9.44 -23.44
C PRO A 298 39.22 -7.97 -23.17
N ALA A 299 39.72 -7.73 -21.94
CA ALA A 299 40.16 -6.43 -21.45
C ALA A 299 41.29 -5.85 -22.31
#